data_AF-A0A409YS35-F1
#
_entry.id   AF-A0A409YS35-F1
#
_cell.length_a   1.000
_cell.length_b   1.000
_cell.length_c   1.000
_cell.angle_alpha   90.00
_cell.angle_beta   90.00
_cell.angle_gamma   90.00
#
_symmetry.space_group_name_H-M   'P 1'
#
loop_
_entity.id
_entity.type
_entity.pdbx_description
1 polymer ?
#
loop_
_entity_poly.entity_id
_entity_poly.type
_entity_poly.pdbx_seq_one_letter_code
_entity_poly.pdbx_strand_id
1 'polypeptide(L)'
;MADLSPANPIIRSMVDELLVECIHQTDGCEHTCQRQSLPLHLKDSCEYAEVACTFASCGETMRRKALQTHVEAVHGKEDDSEEIETAEVEEGEGEEEYSCPHAKVGCPYKGPLKPSEHLPSCPYEAVKDFISSNTAKVTLLTEQNVMLRHRVDTLESTVQTMRREMSQVKNVLGPWLRPSSELPLGLQAASAGPSPREGDALAAYFPAAEDASGSGIGGGSRQGLGTLEDTVLGLRESVAGLAAGVDQVGRRSEMALANETLRLGEEIMSIRGQMHGLRMQMHGMMMERNGIEGYGRMGNMGVPGSITKL
;
A
#
# COMPACT_ATOMS: atom_id res chain seq x y z
N MET A 1 11.51 -18.48 -27.18
CA MET A 1 11.09 -18.28 -25.78
C MET A 1 10.64 -16.83 -25.57
N ALA A 2 9.61 -16.35 -26.29
CA ALA A 2 9.22 -14.93 -26.29
C ALA A 2 7.74 -14.67 -25.93
N ASP A 3 7.00 -15.68 -25.44
CA ASP A 3 5.55 -15.57 -25.16
C ASP A 3 5.21 -15.44 -23.67
N LEU A 4 6.18 -15.14 -22.80
CA LEU A 4 5.90 -14.91 -21.38
C LEU A 4 5.73 -13.40 -21.13
N SER A 5 4.48 -12.95 -21.02
CA SER A 5 4.15 -11.62 -20.51
C SER A 5 3.99 -11.63 -18.99
N PRO A 6 4.26 -10.52 -18.29
CA PRO A 6 3.99 -10.40 -16.86
C PRO A 6 2.52 -10.74 -16.54
N ALA A 7 2.30 -11.51 -15.48
CA ALA A 7 0.96 -11.84 -15.03
C ALA A 7 0.18 -10.58 -14.61
N ASN A 8 -1.15 -10.65 -14.68
CA ASN A 8 -2.03 -9.60 -14.19
C ASN A 8 -1.71 -9.29 -12.71
N PRO A 9 -1.62 -8.00 -12.29
CA PRO A 9 -1.29 -7.61 -10.93
C PRO A 9 -2.12 -8.29 -9.83
N ILE A 10 -3.41 -8.55 -10.09
CA ILE A 10 -4.30 -9.21 -9.13
C ILE A 10 -3.86 -10.66 -8.91
N ILE A 11 -3.53 -11.39 -9.99
CA ILE A 11 -3.04 -12.78 -9.92
C ILE A 11 -1.70 -12.81 -9.18
N ARG A 12 -0.84 -11.83 -9.43
CA ARG A 12 0.44 -11.71 -8.72
C ARG A 12 0.24 -11.53 -7.22
N SER A 13 -0.65 -10.60 -6.81
CA SER A 13 -0.99 -10.40 -5.39
C SER A 13 -1.55 -11.67 -4.74
N MET A 14 -2.50 -12.33 -5.40
CA MET A 14 -3.10 -13.57 -4.88
C MET A 14 -2.07 -14.69 -4.71
N VAL A 15 -1.11 -14.80 -5.63
CA VAL A 15 -0.02 -15.79 -5.56
C VAL A 15 1.00 -15.43 -4.48
N ASP A 16 1.25 -14.13 -4.28
CA ASP A 16 2.20 -13.62 -3.30
C ASP A 16 1.72 -13.81 -1.85
N GLU A 17 0.40 -13.83 -1.63
CA GLU A 17 -0.24 -14.10 -0.33
C GLU A 17 -0.33 -15.60 0.04
N LEU A 18 -0.05 -16.52 -0.89
CA LEU A 18 -0.10 -17.96 -0.62
C LEU A 18 0.94 -18.35 0.42
N LEU A 19 0.52 -19.14 1.41
CA LEU A 19 1.44 -19.76 2.36
C LEU A 19 2.21 -20.88 1.65
N VAL A 20 3.53 -20.81 1.77
CA VAL A 20 4.47 -21.79 1.21
C VAL A 20 5.44 -22.26 2.28
N GLU A 21 5.89 -23.49 2.12
CA GLU A 21 6.92 -24.10 2.95
C GLU A 21 8.31 -23.73 2.41
N CYS A 22 9.29 -23.68 3.30
CA CYS A 22 10.67 -23.40 2.91
C CYS A 22 11.22 -24.47 1.95
N ILE A 23 12.01 -24.07 0.95
CA ILE A 23 12.66 -25.01 0.03
C ILE A 23 13.61 -25.99 0.74
N HIS A 24 14.10 -25.62 1.92
CA HIS A 24 14.98 -26.44 2.77
C HIS A 24 14.20 -27.29 3.78
N GLN A 25 12.90 -27.51 3.58
CA GLN A 25 12.11 -28.39 4.44
C GLN A 25 12.66 -29.82 4.47
N THR A 26 13.17 -30.32 3.34
CA THR A 26 13.83 -31.64 3.25
C THR A 26 15.12 -31.72 4.07
N ASP A 27 15.76 -30.58 4.34
CA ASP A 27 16.94 -30.49 5.18
C ASP A 27 16.61 -30.30 6.68
N GLY A 28 15.34 -30.02 7.00
CA GLY A 28 14.85 -29.80 8.37
C GLY A 28 14.38 -28.37 8.69
N CYS A 29 14.17 -27.51 7.69
CA CYS A 29 13.60 -26.18 7.91
C CYS A 29 12.06 -26.23 7.95
N GLU A 30 11.46 -26.09 9.13
CA GLU A 30 10.01 -26.13 9.32
C GLU A 30 9.30 -24.78 9.07
N HIS A 31 9.99 -23.80 8.49
CA HIS A 31 9.44 -22.45 8.33
C HIS A 31 8.38 -22.39 7.22
N THR A 32 7.22 -21.81 7.55
CA THR A 32 6.12 -21.53 6.61
C THR A 32 5.80 -20.05 6.59
N CYS A 33 5.80 -19.42 5.41
CA CYS A 33 5.52 -17.99 5.27
C CYS A 33 4.79 -17.69 3.96
N GLN A 34 4.32 -16.46 3.79
CA GLN A 34 3.77 -16.03 2.50
C GLN A 34 4.84 -16.12 1.40
N ARG A 35 4.44 -16.45 0.18
CA ARG A 35 5.35 -16.61 -0.95
C ARG A 35 6.23 -15.40 -1.19
N GLN A 36 5.69 -14.19 -1.05
CA GLN A 36 6.46 -12.95 -1.17
C GLN A 36 7.54 -12.76 -0.10
N SER A 37 7.36 -13.38 1.07
CA SER A 37 8.28 -13.29 2.21
C SER A 37 9.33 -14.40 2.21
N LEU A 38 9.16 -15.44 1.39
CA LEU A 38 10.10 -16.54 1.28
C LEU A 38 11.52 -16.09 0.90
N PRO A 39 11.74 -15.15 -0.05
CA PRO A 39 13.08 -14.65 -0.35
C PRO A 39 13.78 -13.98 0.84
N LEU A 40 13.02 -13.24 1.67
CA LEU A 40 13.56 -12.62 2.89
C LEU A 40 13.93 -13.68 3.91
N HIS A 41 13.11 -14.71 4.09
CA HIS A 41 13.46 -15.84 4.95
C HIS A 41 14.77 -16.51 4.49
N LEU A 42 14.87 -16.88 3.21
CA LEU A 42 16.08 -17.53 2.68
C LEU A 42 17.34 -16.68 2.88
N LYS A 43 17.22 -15.37 2.65
CA LYS A 43 18.34 -14.44 2.78
C LYS A 43 18.75 -14.19 4.24
N ASP A 44 17.79 -13.99 5.13
CA ASP A 44 18.07 -13.38 6.44
C ASP A 44 17.90 -14.35 7.62
N SER A 45 17.00 -15.34 7.54
CA SER A 45 16.67 -16.21 8.70
C SER A 45 16.80 -17.72 8.49
N CYS A 46 16.85 -18.22 7.26
CA CYS A 46 17.00 -19.66 7.01
C CYS A 46 18.38 -20.21 7.44
N GLU A 47 18.37 -21.05 8.48
CA GLU A 47 19.57 -21.72 9.00
C GLU A 47 20.25 -22.68 8.01
N TYR A 48 19.49 -23.13 7.01
CA TYR A 48 19.91 -24.10 6.01
C TYR A 48 20.37 -23.46 4.71
N ALA A 49 20.20 -22.14 4.57
CA ALA A 49 20.68 -21.42 3.40
C ALA A 49 22.22 -21.43 3.35
N GLU A 50 22.74 -21.53 2.13
CA GLU A 50 24.17 -21.50 1.86
C GLU A 50 24.68 -20.05 1.95
N VAL A 51 25.70 -19.86 2.77
CA VAL A 51 26.36 -18.58 2.99
C VAL A 51 27.87 -18.76 2.86
N ALA A 52 28.52 -17.76 2.29
CA ALA A 52 29.99 -17.71 2.26
C ALA A 52 30.52 -17.27 3.63
N CYS A 53 31.70 -17.78 3.99
CA CYS A 53 32.42 -17.30 5.16
C CYS A 53 32.66 -15.78 5.07
N THR A 54 32.50 -15.08 6.19
CA THR A 54 32.67 -13.62 6.30
C THR A 54 34.12 -13.18 6.16
N PHE A 55 35.08 -14.08 6.36
CA PHE A 55 36.50 -13.81 6.21
C PHE A 55 36.89 -13.80 4.73
N ALA A 56 37.39 -12.65 4.27
CA ALA A 56 37.76 -12.41 2.86
C ALA A 56 38.83 -13.37 2.31
N SER A 57 39.63 -13.98 3.19
CA SER A 57 40.67 -14.95 2.83
C SER A 57 40.19 -16.41 2.77
N CYS A 58 38.97 -16.71 3.25
CA CYS A 58 38.44 -18.08 3.31
C CYS A 58 37.67 -18.47 2.05
N GLY A 59 36.60 -17.73 1.72
CA GLY A 59 35.76 -17.98 0.54
C GLY A 59 34.99 -19.31 0.57
N GLU A 60 35.03 -20.09 1.65
CA GLU A 60 34.26 -21.33 1.78
C GLU A 60 32.76 -21.07 1.91
N THR A 61 31.95 -21.89 1.25
CA THR A 61 30.48 -21.86 1.32
C THR A 61 29.96 -22.98 2.20
N MET A 62 29.09 -22.66 3.15
CA MET A 62 28.50 -23.61 4.10
C MET A 62 27.10 -23.20 4.49
N ARG A 63 26.37 -24.09 5.18
CA ARG A 63 25.05 -23.74 5.74
C ARG A 63 25.21 -22.69 6.84
N ARG A 64 24.27 -21.76 6.94
CA ARG A 64 24.29 -20.69 7.96
C ARG A 64 24.48 -21.22 9.39
N LYS A 65 23.83 -22.33 9.75
CA LYS A 65 24.01 -22.97 11.07
C LYS A 65 25.43 -23.50 11.34
N ALA A 66 26.20 -23.80 10.30
CA ALA A 66 27.58 -24.28 10.41
C ALA A 66 28.62 -23.15 10.34
N LEU A 67 28.18 -21.92 10.02
CA LEU A 67 29.08 -20.78 9.86
C LEU A 67 29.80 -20.45 11.18
N GLN A 68 29.06 -20.41 12.29
CA GLN A 68 29.63 -20.13 13.62
C GLN A 68 30.72 -21.14 13.98
N THR A 69 30.42 -22.44 13.82
CA THR A 69 31.37 -23.52 14.12
C THR A 69 32.60 -23.49 13.21
N HIS A 70 32.45 -23.09 11.95
CA HIS A 70 33.57 -22.92 11.03
C HIS A 70 34.45 -21.74 11.44
N VAL A 71 33.85 -20.59 11.77
CA VAL A 71 34.59 -19.40 12.22
C VAL A 71 35.41 -19.73 13.46
N GLU A 72 34.82 -20.39 14.46
CA GLU A 72 35.54 -20.80 15.66
C GLU A 72 36.68 -21.80 15.38
N ALA A 73 36.46 -22.77 14.48
CA ALA A 73 37.43 -23.82 14.18
C ALA A 73 38.58 -23.38 13.25
N VAL A 74 38.30 -22.49 12.28
CA VAL A 74 39.23 -22.12 11.20
C VAL A 74 39.82 -20.74 11.41
N HIS A 75 39.05 -19.80 11.96
CA HIS A 75 39.47 -18.41 12.17
C HIS A 75 39.82 -18.08 13.62
N GLY A 76 39.50 -18.98 14.56
CA GLY A 76 39.73 -18.76 15.99
C GLY A 76 38.77 -17.70 16.55
N LYS A 77 38.54 -17.72 17.86
CA LYS A 77 37.74 -16.70 18.54
C LYS A 77 38.44 -15.34 18.44
N GLU A 78 37.96 -14.48 17.56
CA GLU A 78 37.90 -13.06 17.88
C GLU A 78 36.58 -12.88 18.64
N ASP A 79 36.68 -12.73 19.97
CA ASP A 79 35.56 -12.56 20.89
C ASP A 79 34.75 -11.31 20.50
N ASP A 80 33.59 -11.53 19.87
CA ASP A 80 32.56 -10.51 19.64
C ASP A 80 31.18 -11.15 19.88
N SER A 81 30.89 -11.48 21.14
CA SER A 81 29.52 -11.64 21.65
C SER A 81 29.51 -11.67 23.18
N GLU A 82 29.27 -10.52 23.79
CA GLU A 82 28.82 -10.42 25.19
C GLU A 82 27.40 -11.01 25.29
N GLU A 83 27.29 -12.24 25.79
CA GLU A 83 26.11 -12.65 26.55
C GLU A 83 26.38 -12.35 28.03
N ILE A 84 25.43 -11.64 28.64
CA ILE A 84 25.43 -11.27 30.04
C ILE A 84 25.25 -12.55 30.88
N GLU A 85 26.32 -13.01 31.52
CA GLU A 85 26.21 -13.81 32.74
C GLU A 85 26.99 -13.13 33.87
N THR A 86 26.23 -12.75 34.90
CA THR A 86 26.73 -12.28 36.18
C THR A 86 27.53 -13.38 36.86
N ALA A 87 28.85 -13.26 36.86
CA ALA A 87 29.72 -13.95 37.80
C ALA A 87 30.89 -13.04 38.15
N GLU A 88 30.93 -12.66 39.42
CA GLU A 88 32.08 -12.06 40.09
C GLU A 88 33.32 -12.91 39.82
N VAL A 89 34.46 -12.30 39.45
CA VAL A 89 35.82 -12.60 39.94
C VAL A 89 36.89 -11.86 39.10
N GLU A 90 37.78 -11.21 39.87
CA GLU A 90 39.18 -10.85 39.60
C GLU A 90 39.54 -9.57 38.80
N GLU A 91 40.06 -8.62 39.58
CA GLU A 91 40.89 -7.48 39.21
C GLU A 91 42.14 -7.97 38.44
N GLY A 92 42.02 -8.02 37.11
CA GLY A 92 43.16 -7.98 36.20
C GLY A 92 43.28 -6.57 35.64
N GLU A 93 44.43 -5.93 35.83
CA GLU A 93 44.80 -4.65 35.23
C GLU A 93 44.88 -4.79 33.69
N GLY A 94 43.73 -4.80 33.04
CA GLY A 94 43.60 -4.62 31.59
C GLY A 94 43.51 -3.13 31.30
N GLU A 95 44.39 -2.62 30.44
CA GLU A 95 44.29 -1.26 29.91
C GLU A 95 42.92 -1.11 29.22
N GLU A 96 41.94 -0.49 29.89
CA GLU A 96 40.60 -0.25 29.33
C GLU A 96 40.73 0.59 28.06
N GLU A 97 40.51 -0.03 26.89
CA GLU A 97 40.48 0.66 25.62
C GLU A 97 39.10 1.29 25.39
N TYR A 98 39.05 2.62 25.34
CA TYR A 98 37.83 3.39 25.13
C TYR A 98 37.70 3.80 23.65
N SER A 99 36.48 3.67 23.12
CA SER A 99 36.11 4.20 21.80
C SER A 99 35.45 5.57 21.89
N CYS A 100 35.66 6.39 20.86
CA CYS A 100 35.02 7.71 20.79
C CYS A 100 33.50 7.59 20.55
N PRO A 101 32.64 8.40 21.21
CA PRO A 101 31.19 8.40 20.95
C PRO A 101 30.83 8.77 19.50
N HIS A 102 31.71 9.50 18.81
CA HIS A 102 31.56 9.82 17.38
C HIS A 102 32.04 8.70 16.45
N ALA A 103 32.35 7.49 16.95
CA ALA A 103 32.72 6.35 16.12
C ALA A 103 31.65 6.03 15.06
N LYS A 104 30.36 6.19 15.40
CA LYS A 104 29.23 6.04 14.45
C LYS A 104 29.24 7.04 13.30
N VAL A 105 29.86 8.21 13.50
CA VAL A 105 30.02 9.25 12.47
C VAL A 105 31.33 9.05 11.68
N GLY A 106 32.22 8.17 12.16
CA GLY A 106 33.49 7.85 11.51
C GLY A 106 34.73 8.36 12.26
N CYS A 107 34.63 8.71 13.54
CA CYS A 107 35.83 9.00 14.32
C CYS A 107 36.68 7.73 14.50
N PRO A 108 37.97 7.72 14.07
CA PRO A 108 38.81 6.52 14.12
C PRO A 108 39.47 6.28 15.49
N TYR A 109 39.21 7.13 16.49
CA TYR A 109 39.88 7.03 17.78
C TYR A 109 39.39 5.83 18.60
N LYS A 110 40.35 4.97 18.94
CA LYS A 110 40.28 3.95 19.98
C LYS A 110 41.59 4.05 20.78
N GLY A 111 41.52 4.02 22.11
CA GLY A 111 42.71 4.13 22.94
C GLY A 111 42.42 4.17 24.43
N PRO A 112 43.46 4.20 25.27
CA PRO A 112 43.34 4.05 26.72
C PRO A 112 42.74 5.29 27.42
N LEU A 113 42.72 6.45 26.74
CA LEU A 113 42.13 7.65 27.33
C LEU A 113 40.61 7.58 27.30
N LYS A 114 40.01 7.93 28.43
CA LYS A 114 38.55 8.05 28.55
C LYS A 114 38.01 9.02 27.50
N PRO A 115 36.78 8.81 27.00
CA PRO A 115 36.19 9.67 25.98
C PRO A 115 36.23 11.16 26.35
N SER A 116 36.03 11.50 27.62
CA SER A 116 36.09 12.88 28.15
C SER A 116 37.41 13.61 27.88
N GLU A 117 38.51 12.88 27.77
CA GLU A 117 39.85 13.45 27.53
C GLU A 117 40.17 13.58 26.04
N HIS A 118 39.62 12.68 25.20
CA HIS A 118 39.74 12.76 23.75
C HIS A 118 38.80 13.82 23.14
N LEU A 119 37.57 13.96 23.65
CA LEU A 119 36.51 14.81 23.10
C LEU A 119 36.96 16.24 22.72
N PRO A 120 37.78 16.96 23.52
CA PRO A 120 38.28 18.29 23.14
C PRO A 120 39.19 18.29 21.89
N SER A 121 39.86 17.18 21.60
CA SER A 121 40.69 17.00 20.40
C SER A 121 39.92 16.39 19.23
N CYS A 122 38.68 15.91 19.48
CA CYS A 122 37.88 15.23 18.48
C CYS A 122 37.29 16.24 17.48
N PRO A 123 37.60 16.14 16.17
CA PRO A 123 37.07 17.08 15.18
C PRO A 123 35.53 17.02 15.09
N TYR A 124 34.93 15.90 15.48
CA TYR A 124 33.49 15.69 15.44
C TYR A 124 32.74 16.31 16.63
N GLU A 125 33.41 16.57 17.76
CA GLU A 125 32.79 17.20 18.93
C GLU A 125 32.36 18.64 18.61
N ALA A 126 33.18 19.38 17.86
CA ALA A 126 32.87 20.75 17.44
C ALA A 126 31.66 20.85 16.51
N VAL A 127 31.33 19.79 15.78
CA VAL A 127 30.23 19.74 14.80
C VAL A 127 29.06 18.83 15.24
N LYS A 128 29.07 18.33 16.47
CA LYS A 128 28.09 17.33 16.95
C LYS A 128 26.64 17.81 16.82
N ASP A 129 26.39 19.09 17.11
CA ASP A 129 25.05 19.68 17.06
C ASP A 129 24.56 19.86 15.62
N PHE A 130 25.50 20.13 14.70
CA PHE A 130 25.19 20.17 13.28
C PHE A 130 24.88 18.78 12.74
N ILE A 131 25.69 17.78 13.09
CA ILE A 131 25.47 16.38 12.68
C ILE A 131 24.14 15.87 13.21
N SER A 132 23.81 16.11 14.47
CA SER A 132 22.54 15.69 15.07
C SER A 132 21.35 16.37 14.40
N SER A 133 21.42 17.70 14.21
CA SER A 133 20.38 18.47 13.51
C SER A 133 20.21 18.04 12.06
N ASN A 134 21.31 17.77 11.36
CA ASN A 134 21.27 17.33 9.97
C ASN A 134 20.73 15.90 9.86
N THR A 135 21.11 15.00 10.78
CA THR A 135 20.56 13.64 10.84
C THR A 135 19.04 13.70 11.01
N ALA A 136 18.53 14.51 11.93
CA ALA A 136 17.09 14.69 12.14
C ALA A 136 16.37 15.30 10.91
N LYS A 137 17.01 16.25 10.22
CA LYS A 137 16.47 16.82 8.97
C LYS A 137 16.45 15.80 7.84
N VAL A 138 17.52 15.02 7.69
CA VAL A 138 17.61 13.98 6.66
C VAL A 138 16.56 12.91 6.92
N THR A 139 16.40 12.44 8.16
CA THR A 139 15.35 11.45 8.50
C THR A 139 13.97 12.00 8.18
N LEU A 140 13.64 13.23 8.60
CA LEU A 140 12.35 13.86 8.29
C LEU A 140 12.12 14.00 6.78
N LEU A 141 13.12 14.45 6.02
CA LEU A 141 13.01 14.58 4.58
C LEU A 141 12.85 13.21 3.91
N THR A 142 13.52 12.18 4.40
CA THR A 142 13.35 10.81 3.87
C THR A 142 11.95 10.28 4.15
N GLU A 143 11.40 10.49 5.34
CA GLU A 143 10.01 10.13 5.70
C GLU A 143 9.00 10.87 4.83
N GLN A 144 9.19 12.18 4.63
CA GLN A 144 8.35 12.98 3.75
C GLN A 144 8.43 12.52 2.29
N ASN A 145 9.62 12.18 1.80
CA ASN A 145 9.78 11.62 0.44
C ASN A 145 9.04 10.29 0.29
N VAL A 146 9.10 9.41 1.30
CA VAL A 146 8.34 8.15 1.30
C VAL A 146 6.84 8.43 1.27
N MET A 147 6.34 9.35 2.09
CA MET A 147 4.92 9.72 2.06
C MET A 147 4.49 10.35 0.73
N LEU A 148 5.33 11.19 0.13
CA LEU A 148 5.05 11.81 -1.17
C LEU A 148 5.00 10.75 -2.28
N ARG A 149 5.94 9.81 -2.30
CA ARG A 149 5.91 8.68 -3.24
C ARG A 149 4.64 7.86 -3.10
N HIS A 150 4.27 7.52 -1.87
CA HIS A 150 3.02 6.78 -1.62
C HIS A 150 1.76 7.54 -2.10
N ARG A 151 1.72 8.86 -1.90
CA ARG A 151 0.63 9.71 -2.41
C ARG A 151 0.61 9.74 -3.94
N VAL A 152 1.76 9.84 -4.59
CA VAL A 152 1.88 9.78 -6.05
C VAL A 152 1.38 8.43 -6.55
N ASP A 153 1.82 7.31 -5.97
CA ASP A 153 1.37 5.96 -6.36
C ASP A 153 -0.16 5.82 -6.25
N THR A 154 -0.75 6.38 -5.18
CA THR A 154 -2.20 6.38 -4.98
C THR A 154 -2.92 7.21 -6.05
N LEU A 155 -2.41 8.41 -6.35
CA LEU A 155 -2.96 9.28 -7.40
C LEU A 155 -2.82 8.65 -8.79
N GLU A 156 -1.71 7.96 -9.06
CA GLU A 156 -1.52 7.25 -10.31
C GLU A 156 -2.52 6.09 -10.46
N SER A 157 -2.76 5.34 -9.38
CA SER A 157 -3.77 4.27 -9.34
C SER A 157 -5.19 4.80 -9.59
N THR A 158 -5.56 5.93 -8.98
CA THR A 158 -6.89 6.55 -9.20
C THR A 158 -7.02 7.08 -10.63
N VAL A 159 -5.98 7.71 -11.19
CA VAL A 159 -5.96 8.14 -12.59
C VAL A 159 -6.06 6.97 -13.55
N GLN A 160 -5.37 5.86 -13.29
CA GLN A 160 -5.49 4.65 -14.10
C GLN A 160 -6.90 4.07 -14.05
N THR A 161 -7.54 4.07 -12.87
CA THR A 161 -8.92 3.63 -12.70
C THR A 161 -9.89 4.54 -13.48
N MET A 162 -9.78 5.86 -13.30
CA MET A 162 -10.59 6.83 -14.06
C MET A 162 -10.42 6.69 -15.57
N ARG A 163 -9.19 6.44 -16.06
CA ARG A 163 -8.95 6.18 -17.49
C ARG A 163 -9.64 4.91 -17.98
N ARG A 164 -9.66 3.84 -17.18
CA ARG A 164 -10.35 2.58 -17.51
C ARG A 164 -11.86 2.80 -17.55
N GLU A 165 -12.42 3.47 -16.56
CA GLU A 165 -13.85 3.80 -16.50
C GLU A 165 -14.25 4.70 -17.68
N MET A 166 -13.48 5.75 -17.98
CA MET A 166 -13.71 6.61 -19.14
C MET A 166 -13.67 5.83 -20.46
N SER A 167 -12.77 4.86 -20.58
CA SER A 167 -12.72 3.96 -21.74
C SER A 167 -13.96 3.06 -21.83
N GLN A 168 -14.45 2.53 -20.71
CA GLN A 168 -15.69 1.75 -20.67
C GLN A 168 -16.90 2.59 -21.06
N VAL A 169 -17.02 3.81 -20.51
CA VAL A 169 -18.06 4.77 -20.86
C VAL A 169 -18.00 5.10 -22.35
N LYS A 170 -16.80 5.37 -22.89
CA LYS A 170 -16.59 5.59 -24.33
C LYS A 170 -17.01 4.38 -25.18
N ASN A 171 -16.77 3.16 -24.72
CA ASN A 171 -17.16 1.95 -25.44
C ASN A 171 -18.69 1.71 -25.42
N VAL A 172 -19.34 1.96 -24.28
CA VAL A 172 -20.80 1.84 -24.14
C VAL A 172 -21.52 2.93 -24.92
N LEU A 173 -21.03 4.16 -24.83
CA LEU A 173 -21.60 5.29 -25.55
C LEU A 173 -21.15 5.34 -27.01
N GLY A 174 -20.08 4.67 -27.41
CA GLY A 174 -19.50 4.72 -28.76
C GLY A 174 -20.49 4.52 -29.92
N PRO A 175 -21.46 3.59 -29.83
CA PRO A 175 -22.50 3.45 -30.85
C PRO A 175 -23.50 4.63 -30.92
N TRP A 176 -23.67 5.36 -29.81
CA TRP A 176 -24.63 6.47 -29.64
C TRP A 176 -23.96 7.85 -29.75
N LEU A 177 -22.67 7.92 -29.45
CA LEU A 177 -21.83 9.11 -29.48
C LEU A 177 -21.14 9.17 -30.83
N ARG A 178 -21.89 9.54 -31.88
CA ARG A 178 -21.27 9.94 -33.15
C ARG A 178 -20.47 11.21 -32.91
N PRO A 179 -19.18 11.29 -33.31
CA PRO A 179 -18.49 12.56 -33.43
C PRO A 179 -19.35 13.48 -34.30
N SER A 180 -19.62 14.72 -33.86
CA SER A 180 -20.44 15.70 -34.59
C SER A 180 -19.96 16.02 -36.01
N SER A 181 -18.88 15.42 -36.52
CA SER A 181 -18.39 15.65 -37.87
C SER A 181 -19.11 14.85 -38.97
N GLU A 182 -19.92 13.83 -38.67
CA GLU A 182 -20.53 12.97 -39.73
C GLU A 182 -22.03 12.67 -39.54
N LEU A 183 -22.89 13.69 -39.66
CA LEU A 183 -24.34 13.51 -39.86
C LEU A 183 -24.75 13.93 -41.29
N PRO A 184 -25.57 13.13 -42.01
CA PRO A 184 -26.05 13.45 -43.34
C PRO A 184 -26.96 14.69 -43.36
N LEU A 185 -26.76 15.53 -44.37
CA LEU A 185 -27.54 16.72 -44.71
C LEU A 185 -29.03 16.39 -44.91
N GLY A 186 -29.85 16.51 -43.85
CA GLY A 186 -31.29 16.27 -43.98
C GLY A 186 -32.19 16.75 -42.84
N LEU A 187 -31.64 17.12 -41.69
CA LEU A 187 -32.42 17.62 -40.54
C LEU A 187 -31.90 18.97 -39.99
N GLN A 188 -31.19 19.75 -40.81
CA GLN A 188 -30.92 21.16 -40.51
C GLN A 188 -32.15 22.00 -40.85
N ALA A 189 -33.20 21.88 -40.05
CA ALA A 189 -34.32 22.81 -40.07
C ALA A 189 -35.02 22.82 -38.71
N ALA A 190 -34.38 23.47 -37.72
CA ALA A 190 -35.03 24.28 -36.67
C ALA A 190 -34.03 24.64 -35.55
N SER A 191 -32.99 25.42 -35.87
CA SER A 191 -32.36 26.31 -34.89
C SER A 191 -31.46 27.31 -35.62
N ALA A 192 -32.08 28.33 -36.20
CA ALA A 192 -31.35 29.53 -36.60
C ALA A 192 -30.92 30.27 -35.33
N GLY A 193 -29.72 29.95 -34.84
CA GLY A 193 -28.94 30.80 -33.92
C GLY A 193 -27.65 31.21 -34.63
N PRO A 194 -27.15 32.44 -34.44
CA PRO A 194 -25.97 32.90 -35.13
C PRO A 194 -24.73 32.12 -34.66
N SER A 195 -23.96 31.62 -35.62
CA SER A 195 -22.69 30.93 -35.42
C SER A 195 -21.66 31.82 -34.70
N PRO A 196 -20.97 31.34 -33.66
CA PRO A 196 -19.65 31.86 -33.30
C PRO A 196 -18.60 31.13 -34.13
N ARG A 197 -17.64 31.88 -34.65
CA ARG A 197 -16.42 31.37 -35.27
C ARG A 197 -15.53 30.81 -34.15
N GLU A 198 -14.74 29.80 -34.49
CA GLU A 198 -13.72 29.20 -33.63
C GLU A 198 -12.83 30.27 -33.00
N GLY A 199 -12.71 30.21 -31.67
CA GLY A 199 -11.74 31.00 -30.91
C GLY A 199 -12.33 32.05 -29.98
N ASP A 200 -13.25 31.69 -29.07
CA ASP A 200 -13.57 32.60 -27.94
C ASP A 200 -14.25 31.96 -26.72
N ALA A 201 -14.05 30.65 -26.46
CA ALA A 201 -14.66 29.98 -25.31
C ALA A 201 -13.98 30.29 -23.95
N LEU A 202 -12.96 31.15 -23.93
CA LEU A 202 -12.20 31.54 -22.72
C LEU A 202 -12.44 32.99 -22.29
N ALA A 203 -13.16 33.80 -23.08
CA ALA A 203 -13.45 35.20 -22.75
C ALA A 203 -14.49 35.40 -21.64
N ALA A 204 -15.24 34.35 -21.27
CA ALA A 204 -16.23 34.42 -20.19
C ALA A 204 -15.61 34.48 -18.77
N TYR A 205 -14.28 34.31 -18.65
CA TYR A 205 -13.58 34.27 -17.36
C TYR A 205 -12.66 35.49 -17.11
N PHE A 206 -12.60 36.47 -18.02
CA PHE A 206 -11.82 37.70 -17.85
C PHE A 206 -12.70 38.93 -18.13
N PRO A 207 -12.91 39.85 -17.17
CA PRO A 207 -13.60 41.09 -17.46
C PRO A 207 -12.70 41.97 -18.33
N ALA A 208 -13.19 42.35 -19.51
CA ALA A 208 -12.56 43.38 -20.32
C ALA A 208 -12.65 44.71 -19.56
N ALA A 209 -11.49 45.35 -19.35
CA ALA A 209 -11.42 46.71 -18.82
C ALA A 209 -12.04 47.68 -19.83
N GLU A 210 -13.02 48.44 -19.39
CA GLU A 210 -13.64 49.51 -20.16
C GLU A 210 -12.75 50.76 -20.10
N ASP A 211 -12.28 51.20 -21.26
CA ASP A 211 -11.67 52.51 -21.43
C ASP A 211 -12.73 53.61 -21.32
N ALA A 212 -12.58 54.50 -20.34
CA ALA A 212 -13.20 55.82 -20.35
C ALA A 212 -12.25 56.88 -19.74
N SER A 213 -11.37 57.41 -20.61
CA SER A 213 -11.00 58.82 -20.74
C SER A 213 -10.91 59.72 -19.50
N GLY A 214 -9.69 60.11 -19.14
CA GLY A 214 -9.37 61.27 -18.31
C GLY A 214 -7.89 61.66 -18.39
N SER A 215 -7.60 62.80 -19.02
CA SER A 215 -6.28 63.43 -19.25
C SER A 215 -5.33 63.48 -18.04
N GLY A 216 -4.01 63.38 -18.30
CA GLY A 216 -3.00 63.96 -17.40
C GLY A 216 -1.56 63.42 -17.50
N ILE A 217 -0.80 63.95 -18.46
CA ILE A 217 0.63 64.33 -18.41
C ILE A 217 1.61 63.46 -17.57
N GLY A 218 2.59 62.86 -18.26
CA GLY A 218 4.01 63.02 -17.87
C GLY A 218 4.77 61.78 -17.36
N GLY A 219 5.60 61.20 -18.25
CA GLY A 219 6.99 60.87 -17.97
C GLY A 219 7.34 59.60 -17.15
N GLY A 220 8.06 58.68 -17.80
CA GLY A 220 9.17 57.98 -17.16
C GLY A 220 8.98 56.50 -16.78
N SER A 221 9.54 55.63 -17.63
CA SER A 221 10.42 54.49 -17.32
C SER A 221 10.09 53.48 -16.20
N ARG A 222 10.29 52.20 -16.56
CA ARG A 222 10.48 50.98 -15.73
C ARG A 222 9.21 50.36 -15.14
N GLN A 223 8.86 49.17 -15.64
CA GLN A 223 8.80 47.93 -14.84
C GLN A 223 8.28 46.74 -15.67
N GLY A 224 9.19 45.83 -16.05
CA GLY A 224 8.83 44.43 -16.19
C GLY A 224 8.95 43.79 -14.80
N LEU A 225 7.81 43.35 -14.23
CA LEU A 225 7.73 42.46 -13.06
C LEU A 225 6.29 42.04 -12.65
N GLY A 226 5.24 42.41 -13.39
CA GLY A 226 3.86 42.01 -13.06
C GLY A 226 3.43 40.62 -13.56
N THR A 227 4.14 40.00 -14.50
CA THR A 227 3.62 38.80 -15.19
C THR A 227 3.78 37.50 -14.41
N LEU A 228 4.80 37.37 -13.57
CA LEU A 228 5.06 36.14 -12.79
C LEU A 228 4.24 36.10 -11.51
N GLU A 229 4.16 37.22 -10.78
CA GLU A 229 3.39 37.32 -9.55
C GLU A 229 1.89 37.10 -9.80
N ASP A 230 1.34 37.69 -10.88
CA ASP A 230 -0.05 37.50 -11.26
C ASP A 230 -0.34 36.05 -11.70
N THR A 231 0.61 35.38 -12.38
CA THR A 231 0.44 33.95 -12.71
C THR A 231 0.51 33.06 -11.47
N VAL A 232 1.33 33.38 -10.47
CA VAL A 232 1.41 32.63 -9.21
C VAL A 232 0.14 32.83 -8.38
N LEU A 233 -0.40 34.04 -8.35
CA LEU A 233 -1.69 34.33 -7.69
C LEU A 233 -2.85 33.60 -8.40
N GLY A 234 -2.87 33.60 -9.74
CA GLY A 234 -3.85 32.85 -10.52
C GLY A 234 -3.76 31.32 -10.32
N LEU A 235 -2.55 30.78 -10.25
CA LEU A 235 -2.33 29.37 -9.92
C LEU A 235 -2.78 29.04 -8.50
N ARG A 236 -2.53 29.93 -7.53
CA ARG A 236 -2.99 29.75 -6.14
C ARG A 236 -4.51 29.71 -6.06
N GLU A 237 -5.20 30.59 -6.77
CA GLU A 237 -6.67 30.61 -6.82
C GLU A 237 -7.23 29.37 -7.53
N SER A 238 -6.58 28.93 -8.62
CA SER A 238 -6.94 27.68 -9.29
C SER A 238 -6.76 26.45 -8.40
N VAL A 239 -5.66 26.39 -7.63
CA VAL A 239 -5.41 25.32 -6.66
C VAL A 239 -6.44 25.36 -5.52
N ALA A 240 -6.80 26.55 -5.03
CA ALA A 240 -7.84 26.71 -4.01
C ALA A 240 -9.22 26.26 -4.53
N GLY A 241 -9.58 26.63 -5.77
CA GLY A 241 -10.81 26.19 -6.42
C GLY A 241 -10.83 24.68 -6.69
N LEU A 242 -9.71 24.10 -7.11
CA LEU A 242 -9.57 22.65 -7.28
C LEU A 242 -9.68 21.91 -5.94
N ALA A 243 -9.06 22.40 -4.88
CA ALA A 243 -9.19 21.82 -3.54
C ALA A 243 -10.65 21.81 -3.07
N ALA A 244 -11.36 22.93 -3.22
CA ALA A 244 -12.78 23.01 -2.90
C ALA A 244 -13.64 22.07 -3.77
N GLY A 245 -13.29 21.91 -5.05
CA GLY A 245 -13.94 20.96 -5.96
C GLY A 245 -13.71 19.49 -5.55
N VAL A 246 -12.48 19.15 -5.14
CA VAL A 246 -12.15 17.81 -4.62
C VAL A 246 -12.92 17.52 -3.34
N ASP A 247 -13.00 18.47 -2.40
CA ASP A 247 -13.78 18.32 -1.17
C ASP A 247 -15.29 18.15 -1.46
N GLN A 248 -15.81 18.84 -2.47
CA GLN A 248 -17.22 18.69 -2.89
C GLN A 248 -17.49 17.30 -3.50
N VAL A 249 -16.58 16.79 -4.33
CA VAL A 249 -16.70 15.45 -4.92
C VAL A 249 -16.55 14.37 -3.84
N GLY A 250 -15.61 14.55 -2.90
CA GLY A 250 -15.42 13.65 -1.75
C GLY A 250 -16.72 13.49 -0.95
N ARG A 251 -17.37 14.60 -0.58
CA ARG A 251 -18.65 14.58 0.14
C ARG A 251 -19.77 13.91 -0.66
N ARG A 252 -19.84 14.12 -1.98
CA ARG A 252 -20.83 13.43 -2.84
C ARG A 252 -20.60 11.92 -2.89
N SER A 253 -19.35 11.50 -2.97
CA SER A 253 -18.97 10.08 -2.95
C SER A 253 -19.31 9.43 -1.61
N GLU A 254 -19.02 10.10 -0.49
CA GLU A 254 -19.37 9.61 0.86
C GLU A 254 -20.88 9.43 1.02
N MET A 255 -21.69 10.41 0.57
CA MET A 255 -23.15 10.30 0.60
C MET A 255 -23.67 9.16 -0.29
N ALA A 256 -23.09 8.95 -1.47
CA ALA A 256 -23.46 7.87 -2.36
C ALA A 256 -23.16 6.49 -1.75
N LEU A 257 -21.96 6.33 -1.17
CA LEU A 257 -21.56 5.10 -0.48
C LEU A 257 -22.42 4.81 0.75
N ALA A 258 -22.78 5.84 1.52
CA ALA A 258 -23.68 5.70 2.66
C ALA A 258 -25.07 5.20 2.22
N ASN A 259 -25.62 5.77 1.14
CA ASN A 259 -26.92 5.33 0.59
C ASN A 259 -26.88 3.89 0.08
N GLU A 260 -25.83 3.49 -0.65
CA GLU A 260 -25.68 2.10 -1.09
C GLU A 260 -25.53 1.14 0.09
N THR A 261 -24.82 1.54 1.15
CA THR A 261 -24.68 0.72 2.36
C THR A 261 -26.02 0.49 3.06
N LEU A 262 -26.85 1.54 3.16
CA LEU A 262 -28.21 1.42 3.71
C LEU A 262 -29.08 0.52 2.84
N ARG A 263 -29.05 0.70 1.51
CA ARG A 263 -29.81 -0.10 0.55
C ARG A 263 -29.42 -1.58 0.60
N LEU A 264 -28.11 -1.88 0.60
CA LEU A 264 -27.62 -3.25 0.74
C LEU A 264 -27.98 -3.84 2.10
N GLY A 265 -28.02 -3.03 3.16
CA GLY A 265 -28.50 -3.44 4.47
C GLY A 265 -29.96 -3.92 4.44
N GLU A 266 -30.83 -3.18 3.77
CA GLU A 266 -32.24 -3.56 3.58
C GLU A 266 -32.38 -4.85 2.75
N GLU A 267 -31.61 -4.99 1.66
CA GLU A 267 -31.59 -6.20 0.84
C GLU A 267 -31.14 -7.43 1.62
N ILE A 268 -30.06 -7.31 2.42
CA ILE A 268 -29.56 -8.41 3.27
C ILE A 268 -30.60 -8.82 4.32
N MET A 269 -31.29 -7.84 4.93
CA MET A 269 -32.34 -8.12 5.91
C MET A 269 -33.53 -8.83 5.28
N SER A 270 -33.91 -8.42 4.06
CA SER A 270 -34.94 -9.08 3.25
C SER A 270 -34.57 -10.52 2.90
N ILE A 271 -33.35 -10.75 2.38
CA ILE A 271 -32.84 -12.10 2.05
C ILE A 271 -32.82 -12.98 3.29
N ARG A 272 -32.38 -12.46 4.44
CA ARG A 272 -32.39 -13.20 5.71
C ARG A 272 -33.80 -13.63 6.11
N GLY A 273 -34.78 -12.75 5.93
CA GLY A 273 -36.20 -13.06 6.15
C GLY A 273 -36.68 -14.20 5.24
N GLN A 274 -36.35 -14.14 3.95
CA GLN A 274 -36.71 -15.19 2.98
C GLN A 274 -36.04 -16.54 3.32
N MET A 275 -34.74 -16.54 3.64
CA MET A 275 -34.03 -17.76 4.05
C MET A 275 -34.60 -18.37 5.33
N HIS A 276 -34.98 -17.53 6.31
CA HIS A 276 -35.65 -18.01 7.52
C HIS A 276 -37.01 -18.62 7.20
N GLY A 277 -37.79 -18.01 6.31
CA GLY A 277 -39.05 -18.55 5.80
C GLY A 277 -38.86 -19.91 5.12
N LEU A 278 -37.89 -20.02 4.21
CA LEU A 278 -37.55 -21.30 3.52
C LEU A 278 -37.13 -22.38 4.53
N ARG A 279 -36.35 -22.02 5.55
CA ARG A 279 -35.99 -22.94 6.63
C ARG A 279 -37.22 -23.44 7.37
N MET A 280 -38.17 -22.55 7.70
CA MET A 280 -39.41 -22.94 8.38
C MET A 280 -40.29 -23.81 7.50
N GLN A 281 -40.37 -23.53 6.20
CA GLN A 281 -41.08 -24.39 5.24
C GLN A 281 -40.45 -25.78 5.15
N MET A 282 -39.12 -25.86 5.02
CA MET A 282 -38.39 -27.13 4.98
C MET A 282 -38.54 -27.92 6.29
N HIS A 283 -38.44 -27.25 7.44
CA HIS A 283 -38.66 -27.87 8.74
C HIS A 283 -40.09 -28.40 8.87
N GLY A 284 -41.10 -27.65 8.41
CA GLY A 284 -42.50 -28.09 8.34
C GLY A 284 -42.65 -29.36 7.50
N MET A 285 -42.10 -29.37 6.28
CA MET A 285 -42.13 -30.55 5.40
C MET A 285 -41.40 -31.76 6.01
N MET A 286 -40.26 -31.57 6.67
CA MET A 286 -39.54 -32.64 7.36
C MET A 286 -40.33 -33.21 8.54
N MET A 287 -40.99 -32.36 9.34
CA MET A 287 -41.81 -32.79 10.46
C MET A 287 -43.10 -33.50 9.99
N GLU A 288 -43.74 -33.02 8.92
CA GLU A 288 -44.93 -33.64 8.34
C GLU A 288 -44.59 -35.03 7.74
N ARG A 289 -43.44 -35.15 7.08
CA ARG A 289 -42.95 -36.41 6.52
C ARG A 289 -42.59 -37.43 7.61
N ASN A 290 -41.95 -37.00 8.70
CA ASN A 290 -41.68 -37.85 9.87
C ASN A 290 -42.97 -38.23 10.64
N GLY A 291 -43.99 -37.37 10.63
CA GLY A 291 -45.30 -37.66 11.23
C GLY A 291 -46.10 -38.72 10.48
N ILE A 292 -45.99 -38.74 9.14
CA ILE A 292 -46.66 -39.74 8.28
C ILE A 292 -45.99 -41.12 8.38
N GLU A 293 -44.66 -41.19 8.48
CA GLU A 293 -43.92 -42.45 8.67
C GLU A 293 -44.15 -43.10 10.05
N GLY A 294 -44.57 -42.31 11.05
CA GLY A 294 -44.95 -42.81 12.38
C GLY A 294 -46.27 -43.60 12.43
N TYR A 295 -47.20 -43.33 11.51
CA TYR A 295 -48.52 -44.00 11.47
C TYR A 295 -48.59 -45.18 10.46
N GLY A 296 -47.65 -45.29 9.53
CA GLY A 296 -47.63 -46.35 8.50
C GLY A 296 -47.03 -47.70 8.93
N ARG A 297 -46.44 -47.81 10.13
CA ARG A 297 -45.75 -49.01 10.63
C ARG A 297 -46.48 -49.68 11.81
N MET A 298 -47.79 -49.83 11.72
CA MET A 298 -48.58 -50.70 12.59
C MET A 298 -49.57 -51.52 11.75
N GLY A 299 -49.04 -52.44 10.96
CA GLY A 299 -49.81 -53.50 10.33
C GLY A 299 -48.91 -54.72 10.16
N ASN A 300 -49.35 -55.84 10.74
CA ASN A 300 -48.82 -57.21 10.56
C ASN A 300 -47.93 -57.77 11.69
N MET A 301 -48.56 -58.31 12.74
CA MET A 301 -48.10 -59.55 13.37
C MET A 301 -49.28 -60.32 14.00
N GLY A 302 -49.49 -61.53 13.50
CA GLY A 302 -49.79 -62.68 14.37
C GLY A 302 -51.27 -63.00 14.61
N VAL A 303 -51.84 -63.83 13.73
CA VAL A 303 -52.91 -64.77 14.07
C VAL A 303 -52.31 -65.91 14.90
N PRO A 304 -52.92 -66.32 16.02
CA PRO A 304 -52.83 -67.71 16.46
C PRO A 304 -54.22 -68.36 16.56
N GLY A 305 -54.32 -69.55 15.98
CA GLY A 305 -55.53 -70.36 15.98
C GLY A 305 -55.81 -71.08 17.30
N SER A 306 -57.12 -71.30 17.51
CA SER A 306 -57.77 -72.52 18.01
C SER A 306 -57.14 -73.31 19.17
N ILE A 307 -57.83 -73.34 20.32
CA ILE A 307 -57.96 -74.54 21.16
C ILE A 307 -59.44 -74.70 21.61
N THR A 308 -59.95 -75.87 21.29
CA THR A 308 -61.22 -76.54 21.64
C THR A 308 -61.36 -76.98 23.11
N LYS A 309 -62.61 -77.32 23.49
CA LYS A 309 -63.09 -78.15 24.64
C LYS A 309 -63.09 -77.42 25.99
N LEU A 310 -64.12 -77.47 26.84
CA LEU A 310 -65.29 -78.35 27.01
C LEU A 310 -66.40 -77.53 27.68
#